data_AF-A0A928B0P7-F1
#
_entry.id   AF-A0A928B0P7-F1
#
_cell.length_a   1.000
_cell.length_b   1.000
_cell.length_c   1.000
_cell.angle_alpha   90.00
_cell.angle_beta   90.00
_cell.angle_gamma   90.00
#
_symmetry.space_group_name_H-M   'P 1'
#
loop_
_entity.id
_entity.type
_entity.pdbx_description
1 polymer ?
#
loop_
_entity_poly.entity_id
_entity_poly.type
_entity_poly.pdbx_seq_one_letter_code
_entity_poly.pdbx_strand_id
1 'polypeptide(L)'
;MYNRLKKGASYYMCGAYLNSLDAMRRAEIYTTVGYERLERKNRDIIALLESNKKNWQQTFFAMMLRVLGGVDNKEAFTTLAARVRYSVLVRESSVPHNIEALLIGASGLLELYKHDEYILNLKRDFVYLSTKYAIEPMSAKEWRLSRIYPNNHPILRLSQIATFISQTPNMMDRILECRTAKEVNNLFAVETQPYWLTHYIPASSSPKVNKRMGQTKTNLLGINLVAQMQFAYGSYISSEILRSRALALLEDIPAEENSIIKQWNSYGKLANSAFDSQALLQLAFEYCHDKRCEECVVARRIIAQQKRAERRGERKGEEAKR
;
A
#
# COMPACT_ATOMS: atom_id res chain seq x y z
N MET A 1 -29.67 14.85 15.13
CA MET A 1 -29.06 13.72 14.41
C MET A 1 -27.52 13.80 14.33
N TYR A 2 -26.92 14.91 13.88
CA TYR A 2 -25.45 15.06 13.82
C TYR A 2 -24.74 14.65 15.12
N ASN A 3 -25.22 15.11 16.28
CA ASN A 3 -24.64 14.73 17.59
C ASN A 3 -24.66 13.21 17.84
N ARG A 4 -25.69 12.49 17.37
CA ARG A 4 -25.75 11.03 17.48
C ARG A 4 -24.71 10.36 16.59
N LEU A 5 -24.57 10.83 15.35
CA LEU A 5 -23.56 10.33 14.42
C LEU A 5 -22.14 10.60 14.94
N LYS A 6 -21.85 11.81 15.43
CA LYS A 6 -20.56 12.16 16.06
C LYS A 6 -20.24 11.26 17.25
N LYS A 7 -21.22 10.98 18.11
CA LYS A 7 -21.04 10.13 19.31
C LYS A 7 -20.64 8.70 18.98
N GLY A 8 -21.10 8.12 17.87
CA GLY A 8 -20.68 6.77 17.47
C GLY A 8 -19.85 6.70 16.19
N ALA A 9 -19.15 7.79 15.86
CA ALA A 9 -18.24 7.82 14.72
C ALA A 9 -17.08 6.82 14.89
N SER A 10 -16.54 6.69 16.12
CA SER A 10 -15.52 5.69 16.48
C SER A 10 -16.00 4.24 16.31
N TYR A 11 -17.31 4.02 16.33
CA TYR A 11 -17.92 2.71 16.12
C TYR A 11 -18.40 2.50 14.68
N TYR A 12 -18.18 3.46 13.79
CA TYR A 12 -18.66 3.46 12.41
C TYR A 12 -20.18 3.23 12.32
N MET A 13 -20.99 3.83 13.21
CA MET A 13 -22.45 3.61 13.26
C MET A 13 -23.18 3.93 11.95
N CYS A 14 -22.61 4.75 11.07
CA CYS A 14 -23.16 4.98 9.72
C CYS A 14 -23.06 3.74 8.81
N GLY A 15 -22.35 2.69 9.21
CA GLY A 15 -22.29 1.39 8.53
C GLY A 15 -23.66 0.72 8.42
N ALA A 16 -24.53 0.86 9.44
CA ALA A 16 -25.91 0.36 9.36
C ALA A 16 -26.70 1.02 8.22
N TYR A 17 -26.50 2.33 8.02
CA TYR A 17 -27.10 3.04 6.91
C TYR A 17 -26.54 2.55 5.56
N LEU A 18 -25.22 2.43 5.44
CA LEU A 18 -24.60 1.91 4.21
C LEU A 18 -25.08 0.50 3.87
N ASN A 19 -25.31 -0.36 4.87
CA ASN A 19 -25.83 -1.71 4.67
C ASN A 19 -27.29 -1.69 4.18
N SER A 20 -28.10 -0.75 4.68
CA SER A 20 -29.51 -0.59 4.30
C SER A 20 -29.73 -0.07 2.87
N LEU A 21 -28.68 0.46 2.22
CA LEU A 21 -28.76 0.94 0.84
C LEU A 21 -28.76 -0.22 -0.17
N ASP A 22 -29.47 0.00 -1.28
CA ASP A 22 -29.30 -0.81 -2.48
C ASP A 22 -27.89 -0.64 -3.08
N ALA A 23 -27.52 -1.57 -3.96
CA ALA A 23 -26.17 -1.62 -4.54
C ALA A 23 -25.81 -0.34 -5.32
N MET A 24 -26.75 0.25 -6.05
CA MET A 24 -26.50 1.45 -6.85
C MET A 24 -26.18 2.65 -5.96
N ARG A 25 -26.99 2.91 -4.93
CA ARG A 25 -26.77 4.03 -4.01
C ARG A 25 -25.49 3.87 -3.19
N ARG A 26 -25.13 2.65 -2.82
CA ARG A 26 -23.88 2.36 -2.11
C ARG A 26 -22.67 2.57 -3.03
N ALA A 27 -22.74 2.09 -4.28
CA ALA A 27 -21.69 2.31 -5.27
C ALA A 27 -21.44 3.80 -5.50
N GLU A 28 -22.49 4.63 -5.63
CA GLU A 28 -22.34 6.08 -5.80
C GLU A 28 -21.54 6.75 -4.65
N ILE A 29 -21.81 6.34 -3.40
CA ILE A 29 -21.06 6.82 -2.23
C ILE A 29 -19.61 6.34 -2.30
N TYR A 30 -19.40 5.06 -2.58
CA TYR A 30 -18.07 4.47 -2.63
C TYR A 30 -17.23 5.05 -3.75
N THR A 31 -17.82 5.33 -4.92
CA THR A 31 -17.15 6.04 -6.01
C THR A 31 -16.67 7.40 -5.52
N THR A 32 -17.56 8.22 -4.95
CA THR A 32 -17.19 9.55 -4.45
C THR A 32 -16.03 9.48 -3.46
N VAL A 33 -16.13 8.62 -2.45
CA VAL A 33 -15.14 8.53 -1.38
C VAL A 33 -13.86 7.82 -1.82
N GLY A 34 -13.96 6.85 -2.72
CA GLY A 34 -12.84 6.15 -3.33
C GLY A 34 -11.97 7.11 -4.15
N TYR A 35 -12.59 7.99 -4.95
CA TYR A 35 -11.89 9.06 -5.65
C TYR A 35 -11.26 10.08 -4.69
N GLU A 36 -11.95 10.50 -3.62
CA GLU A 36 -11.34 11.36 -2.59
C GLU A 36 -10.05 10.74 -2.03
N ARG A 37 -10.04 9.43 -1.80
CA ARG A 37 -8.86 8.72 -1.34
C ARG A 37 -7.75 8.71 -2.37
N LEU A 38 -8.06 8.37 -3.62
CA LEU A 38 -7.09 8.34 -4.71
C LEU A 38 -6.45 9.72 -4.91
N GLU A 39 -7.24 10.79 -4.90
CA GLU A 39 -6.72 12.17 -5.00
C GLU A 39 -5.83 12.56 -3.82
N ARG A 40 -6.19 12.15 -2.60
CA ARG A 40 -5.33 12.38 -1.44
C ARG A 40 -4.01 11.63 -1.55
N LYS A 41 -4.05 10.35 -1.95
CA LYS A 41 -2.84 9.54 -2.15
C LYS A 41 -2.01 10.04 -3.32
N ASN A 42 -2.66 10.56 -4.37
CA ASN A 42 -1.99 11.21 -5.48
C ASN A 42 -1.17 12.41 -4.98
N ARG A 43 -1.72 13.27 -4.12
CA ARG A 43 -0.95 14.38 -3.51
C ARG A 43 0.30 13.90 -2.76
N ASP A 44 0.19 12.81 -1.99
CA ASP A 44 1.34 12.20 -1.31
C ASP A 44 2.42 11.73 -2.31
N ILE A 45 2.01 11.16 -3.45
CA ILE A 45 2.92 10.69 -4.51
C ILE A 45 3.56 11.86 -5.24
N ILE A 46 2.79 12.91 -5.57
CA ILE A 46 3.33 14.10 -6.23
C ILE A 46 4.35 14.82 -5.33
N ALA A 47 4.09 14.92 -4.03
CA ALA A 47 5.08 15.46 -3.09
C ALA A 47 6.39 14.63 -3.07
N LEU A 48 6.26 13.29 -3.08
CA LEU A 48 7.42 12.41 -3.19
C LEU A 48 8.13 12.55 -4.54
N LEU A 49 7.39 12.73 -5.64
CA LEU A 49 7.93 12.95 -6.98
C LEU A 49 8.78 14.22 -7.05
N GLU A 50 8.29 15.33 -6.47
CA GLU A 50 9.06 16.58 -6.39
C GLU A 50 10.34 16.40 -5.57
N SER A 51 10.28 15.69 -4.43
CA SER A 51 11.48 15.38 -3.64
C SER A 51 12.50 14.51 -4.40
N ASN A 52 12.02 13.71 -5.35
CA ASN A 52 12.82 12.89 -6.24
C ASN A 52 13.15 13.60 -7.57
N LYS A 53 13.05 14.93 -7.62
CA LYS A 53 13.40 15.76 -8.79
C LYS A 53 12.64 15.34 -10.05
N LYS A 54 11.35 15.03 -9.92
CA LYS A 54 10.48 14.57 -11.00
C LYS A 54 10.91 13.26 -11.66
N ASN A 55 11.71 12.44 -10.97
CA ASN A 55 12.10 11.12 -11.42
C ASN A 55 11.04 10.08 -11.01
N TRP A 56 10.27 9.61 -11.98
CA TRP A 56 9.19 8.65 -11.75
C TRP A 56 9.69 7.25 -11.36
N GLN A 57 10.79 6.78 -11.93
CA GLN A 57 11.37 5.47 -11.59
C GLN A 57 11.88 5.44 -10.15
N GLN A 58 12.54 6.52 -9.70
CA GLN A 58 12.97 6.68 -8.31
C GLN A 58 11.76 6.77 -7.36
N THR A 59 10.73 7.51 -7.76
CA THR A 59 9.48 7.65 -6.98
C THR A 59 8.77 6.32 -6.83
N PHE A 60 8.70 5.55 -7.92
CA PHE A 60 8.18 4.19 -7.91
C PHE A 60 8.97 3.30 -6.93
N PHE A 61 10.30 3.28 -7.05
CA PHE A 61 11.17 2.49 -6.18
C PHE A 61 10.99 2.85 -4.69
N ALA A 62 10.92 4.15 -4.37
CA ALA A 62 10.66 4.63 -3.03
C ALA A 62 9.27 4.21 -2.52
N MET A 63 8.23 4.32 -3.35
CA MET A 63 6.88 3.84 -3.01
C MET A 63 6.86 2.34 -2.75
N MET A 64 7.57 1.54 -3.56
CA MET A 64 7.65 0.10 -3.39
C MET A 64 8.25 -0.28 -2.04
N LEU A 65 9.37 0.34 -1.65
CA LEU A 65 9.99 0.13 -0.35
C LEU A 65 9.05 0.54 0.80
N ARG A 66 8.37 1.69 0.68
CA ARG A 66 7.39 2.16 1.68
C ARG A 66 6.27 1.16 1.90
N VAL A 67 5.70 0.60 0.83
CA VAL A 67 4.62 -0.40 0.93
C VAL A 67 5.11 -1.69 1.58
N LEU A 68 6.33 -2.14 1.26
CA LEU A 68 6.91 -3.34 1.85
C LEU A 68 7.22 -3.17 3.34
N GLY A 69 7.58 -1.95 3.76
CA GLY A 69 7.79 -1.59 5.16
C GLY A 69 6.54 -1.64 6.04
N GLY A 70 5.34 -1.64 5.44
CA GLY A 70 4.09 -1.67 6.20
C GLY A 70 3.98 -0.52 7.20
N VAL A 71 3.36 -0.74 8.35
CA VAL A 71 3.24 0.29 9.39
C VAL A 71 4.53 0.42 10.21
N ASP A 72 5.17 -0.69 10.55
CA ASP A 72 6.28 -0.70 11.51
C ASP A 72 7.61 -0.21 10.93
N ASN A 73 7.88 -0.50 9.67
CA ASN A 73 9.17 -0.22 9.03
C ASN A 73 9.07 0.77 7.87
N LYS A 74 7.93 1.47 7.71
CA LYS A 74 7.72 2.44 6.62
C LYS A 74 8.85 3.46 6.52
N GLU A 75 9.25 4.02 7.65
CA GLU A 75 10.25 5.10 7.66
C GLU A 75 11.66 4.57 7.45
N ALA A 76 12.03 3.42 8.02
CA ALA A 76 13.30 2.77 7.73
C ALA A 76 13.46 2.46 6.23
N PHE A 77 12.41 1.92 5.60
CA PHE A 77 12.39 1.70 4.16
C PHE A 77 12.41 3.01 3.34
N THR A 78 11.81 4.09 3.85
CA THR A 78 11.89 5.43 3.22
C THR A 78 13.31 5.97 3.27
N THR A 79 13.98 5.88 4.42
CA THR A 79 15.40 6.23 4.57
C THR A 79 16.25 5.45 3.58
N LEU A 80 16.07 4.13 3.51
CA LEU A 80 16.82 3.28 2.58
C LEU A 80 16.61 3.69 1.12
N ALA A 81 15.38 3.99 0.72
CA ALA A 81 15.07 4.45 -0.63
C ALA A 81 15.78 5.76 -1.00
N ALA A 82 16.02 6.63 -0.03
CA ALA A 82 16.77 7.87 -0.20
C ALA A 82 18.29 7.64 -0.28
N ARG A 83 18.82 6.61 0.40
CA ARG A 83 20.25 6.24 0.35
C ARG A 83 20.64 5.57 -0.96
N VAL A 84 19.79 4.70 -1.50
CA VAL A 84 20.09 3.89 -2.68
C VAL A 84 19.25 4.35 -3.86
N ARG A 85 19.88 5.02 -4.84
CA ARG A 85 19.18 5.49 -6.05
C ARG A 85 18.85 4.31 -6.97
N TYR A 86 17.65 4.30 -7.53
CA TYR A 86 17.19 3.30 -8.50
C TYR A 86 18.13 3.15 -9.70
N SER A 87 18.64 4.27 -10.23
CA SER A 87 19.61 4.29 -11.33
C SER A 87 20.93 3.57 -11.03
N VAL A 88 21.30 3.40 -9.75
CA VAL A 88 22.48 2.61 -9.35
C VAL A 88 22.15 1.12 -9.42
N LEU A 89 20.96 0.73 -8.95
CA LEU A 89 20.50 -0.66 -8.99
C LEU A 89 20.36 -1.16 -10.44
N VAL A 90 19.84 -0.32 -11.35
CA VAL A 90 19.77 -0.66 -12.78
C VAL A 90 21.16 -0.79 -13.40
N ARG A 91 22.13 0.04 -13.01
CA ARG A 91 23.51 -0.06 -13.52
C ARG A 91 24.21 -1.35 -13.11
N GLU A 92 23.88 -1.87 -11.94
CA GLU A 92 24.45 -3.11 -11.39
C GLU A 92 23.56 -4.33 -11.66
N SER A 93 22.52 -4.21 -12.48
CA SER A 93 21.47 -5.23 -12.57
C SER A 93 21.90 -6.53 -13.26
N SER A 94 23.02 -6.50 -13.99
CA SER A 94 23.63 -7.68 -14.61
C SER A 94 24.16 -8.69 -13.57
N VAL A 95 24.42 -8.24 -12.34
CA VAL A 95 24.88 -9.08 -11.24
C VAL A 95 23.86 -8.96 -10.09
N PRO A 96 22.90 -9.91 -9.95
CA PRO A 96 21.86 -9.84 -8.91
C PRO A 96 22.41 -9.66 -7.49
N HIS A 97 23.59 -10.26 -7.22
CA HIS A 97 24.27 -10.14 -5.94
C HIS A 97 24.68 -8.69 -5.61
N ASN A 98 25.03 -7.87 -6.62
CA ASN A 98 25.35 -6.46 -6.41
C ASN A 98 24.13 -5.66 -5.96
N ILE A 99 22.94 -5.98 -6.49
CA ILE A 99 21.69 -5.34 -6.04
C ILE A 99 21.39 -5.72 -4.58
N GLU A 100 21.58 -6.99 -4.20
CA GLU A 100 21.45 -7.41 -2.80
C GLU A 100 22.46 -6.70 -1.90
N ALA A 101 23.74 -6.63 -2.30
CA ALA A 101 24.77 -5.95 -1.54
C ALA A 101 24.45 -4.46 -1.35
N LEU A 102 23.97 -3.77 -2.40
CA LEU A 102 23.53 -2.39 -2.32
C LEU A 102 22.37 -2.20 -1.35
N LEU A 103 21.30 -2.99 -1.47
CA LEU A 103 20.09 -2.81 -0.65
C LEU A 103 20.31 -3.24 0.79
N ILE A 104 20.89 -4.42 1.01
CA ILE A 104 21.10 -4.98 2.35
C ILE A 104 22.26 -4.28 3.05
N GLY A 105 23.36 -3.99 2.34
CA GLY A 105 24.48 -3.25 2.90
C GLY A 105 24.09 -1.82 3.30
N ALA A 106 23.40 -1.10 2.42
CA ALA A 106 22.96 0.27 2.73
C ALA A 106 21.91 0.32 3.84
N SER A 107 21.20 -0.79 4.11
CA SER A 107 20.22 -0.88 5.21
C SER A 107 20.85 -0.92 6.61
N GLY A 108 22.16 -1.17 6.70
CA GLY A 108 22.88 -1.38 7.97
C GLY A 108 22.57 -2.73 8.64
N LEU A 109 21.63 -3.53 8.12
CA LEU A 109 21.21 -4.79 8.72
C LEU A 109 22.33 -5.85 8.78
N LEU A 110 23.34 -5.77 7.91
CA LEU A 110 24.48 -6.70 7.94
C LEU A 110 25.29 -6.65 9.25
N GLU A 111 25.16 -5.57 10.04
CA GLU A 111 25.82 -5.44 11.34
C GLU A 111 25.11 -6.19 12.47
N LEU A 112 23.88 -6.67 12.24
CA LEU A 112 23.09 -7.36 13.27
C LEU A 112 23.24 -8.88 13.27
N TYR A 113 23.80 -9.46 12.20
CA TYR A 113 23.81 -10.90 12.00
C TYR A 113 25.21 -11.48 12.07
N LYS A 114 25.28 -12.75 12.48
CA LYS A 114 26.53 -13.51 12.42
C LYS A 114 26.97 -13.61 10.96
N HIS A 115 28.28 -13.51 10.76
CA HIS A 115 28.88 -13.63 9.44
C HIS A 115 29.00 -15.10 9.06
N ASP A 116 28.32 -15.48 7.98
CA ASP A 116 28.64 -16.66 7.18
C ASP A 116 29.25 -16.22 5.83
N GLU A 117 29.63 -17.17 4.99
CA GLU A 117 30.27 -16.88 3.70
C GLU A 117 29.41 -15.96 2.82
N TYR A 118 28.09 -16.16 2.81
CA TYR A 118 27.18 -15.35 2.00
C TYR A 118 27.16 -13.89 2.47
N ILE A 119 27.08 -13.67 3.79
CA ILE A 119 27.09 -12.33 4.39
C ILE A 119 28.44 -11.64 4.23
N LEU A 120 29.55 -12.37 4.35
CA LEU A 120 30.89 -11.82 4.13
C LEU A 120 31.06 -11.34 2.70
N ASN A 121 30.54 -12.09 1.72
CA ASN A 121 30.55 -11.68 0.31
C ASN A 121 29.70 -10.41 0.10
N LEU A 122 28.48 -10.35 0.63
CA LEU A 122 27.65 -9.13 0.55
C LEU A 122 28.34 -7.91 1.18
N LYS A 123 29.01 -8.08 2.34
CA LYS A 123 29.75 -6.99 2.99
C LYS A 123 30.90 -6.51 2.12
N ARG A 124 31.73 -7.42 1.60
CA ARG A 124 32.86 -7.08 0.72
C ARG A 124 32.41 -6.30 -0.50
N ASP A 125 31.37 -6.79 -1.18
CA ASP A 125 30.88 -6.18 -2.40
C ASP A 125 30.21 -4.83 -2.11
N PHE A 126 29.52 -4.70 -0.97
CA PHE A 126 28.98 -3.42 -0.53
C PHE A 126 30.06 -2.38 -0.22
N VAL A 127 31.20 -2.75 0.37
CA VAL A 127 32.31 -1.79 0.62
C VAL A 127 32.79 -1.16 -0.68
N TYR A 128 32.96 -1.98 -1.72
CA TYR A 128 33.33 -1.47 -3.04
C TYR A 128 32.22 -0.60 -3.67
N LEU A 129 30.98 -1.10 -3.68
CA LEU A 129 29.85 -0.42 -4.33
C LEU A 129 29.45 0.87 -3.63
N SER A 130 29.49 0.91 -2.30
CA SER A 130 29.22 2.10 -1.50
C SER A 130 30.24 3.21 -1.78
N THR A 131 31.52 2.87 -1.90
CA THR A 131 32.57 3.80 -2.30
C THR A 131 32.34 4.30 -3.74
N LYS A 132 32.09 3.39 -4.69
CA LYS A 132 31.85 3.71 -6.11
C LYS A 132 30.68 4.66 -6.32
N TYR A 133 29.62 4.54 -5.52
CA TYR A 133 28.38 5.29 -5.68
C TYR A 133 28.11 6.34 -4.60
N ALA A 134 29.07 6.55 -3.69
CA ALA A 134 28.95 7.43 -2.52
C ALA A 134 27.69 7.15 -1.70
N ILE A 135 27.47 5.88 -1.36
CA ILE A 135 26.31 5.43 -0.56
C ILE A 135 26.75 5.31 0.89
N GLU A 136 26.21 6.18 1.74
CA GLU A 136 26.35 6.03 3.18
C GLU A 136 25.26 5.10 3.73
N PRO A 137 25.62 4.01 4.43
CA PRO A 137 24.64 3.11 5.02
C PRO A 137 23.84 3.82 6.13
N MET A 138 22.58 3.42 6.28
CA MET A 138 21.72 3.85 7.39
C MET A 138 22.00 3.03 8.67
N SER A 139 21.44 3.45 9.80
CA SER A 139 21.64 2.72 11.05
C SER A 139 20.72 1.52 11.16
N ALA A 140 21.25 0.38 11.59
CA ALA A 140 20.46 -0.81 11.88
C ALA A 140 19.37 -0.58 12.96
N LYS A 141 19.54 0.44 13.81
CA LYS A 141 18.59 0.82 14.88
C LYS A 141 17.29 1.43 14.36
N GLU A 142 17.24 1.87 13.11
CA GLU A 142 16.03 2.41 12.49
C GLU A 142 14.98 1.32 12.23
N TRP A 143 15.39 0.05 12.20
CA TRP A 143 14.52 -1.08 11.94
C TRP A 143 13.78 -1.56 13.18
N ARG A 144 12.46 -1.71 13.07
CA ARG A 144 11.62 -2.41 14.05
C ARG A 144 11.59 -3.90 13.73
N LEU A 145 12.46 -4.66 14.39
CA LEU A 145 12.63 -6.10 14.18
C LEU A 145 11.97 -6.98 15.26
N SER A 146 11.55 -6.39 16.38
CA SER A 146 10.90 -7.14 17.47
C SER A 146 9.57 -7.74 17.03
N ARG A 147 9.36 -9.05 17.29
CA ARG A 147 8.10 -9.77 17.02
C ARG A 147 7.67 -9.74 15.54
N ILE A 148 8.62 -9.58 14.61
CA ILE A 148 8.33 -9.63 13.19
C ILE A 148 8.14 -11.08 12.73
N TYR A 149 7.11 -11.33 11.93
CA TYR A 149 6.92 -12.63 11.31
C TYR A 149 8.08 -12.91 10.33
N PRO A 150 8.69 -14.12 10.30
CA PRO A 150 9.89 -14.38 9.49
C PRO A 150 9.77 -14.03 8.01
N ASN A 151 8.62 -14.31 7.38
CA ASN A 151 8.38 -13.94 5.98
C ASN A 151 8.31 -12.42 5.73
N ASN A 152 8.12 -11.61 6.77
CA ASN A 152 8.08 -10.15 6.70
C ASN A 152 9.38 -9.49 7.16
N HIS A 153 10.39 -10.28 7.52
CA HIS A 153 11.66 -9.74 7.98
C HIS A 153 12.30 -8.83 6.90
N PRO A 154 12.75 -7.60 7.22
CA PRO A 154 13.28 -6.65 6.26
C PRO A 154 14.37 -7.20 5.34
N ILE A 155 15.37 -7.91 5.89
CA ILE A 155 16.45 -8.49 5.07
C ILE A 155 15.95 -9.42 3.96
N LEU A 156 14.96 -10.27 4.27
CA LEU A 156 14.35 -11.15 3.28
C LEU A 156 13.56 -10.35 2.23
N ARG A 157 12.83 -9.31 2.66
CA ARG A 157 12.13 -8.41 1.72
C ARG A 157 13.09 -7.69 0.80
N LEU A 158 14.24 -7.24 1.31
CA LEU A 158 15.28 -6.61 0.50
C LEU A 158 15.88 -7.57 -0.53
N SER A 159 16.13 -8.84 -0.17
CA SER A 159 16.54 -9.85 -1.15
C SER A 159 15.49 -10.10 -2.23
N GLN A 160 14.21 -10.24 -1.85
CA GLN A 160 13.12 -10.41 -2.82
C GLN A 160 13.05 -9.25 -3.81
N ILE A 161 13.17 -8.02 -3.31
CA ILE A 161 13.23 -6.82 -4.15
C ILE A 161 14.46 -6.88 -5.04
N ALA A 162 15.64 -7.20 -4.51
CA ALA A 162 16.86 -7.26 -5.31
C ALA A 162 16.70 -8.19 -6.52
N THR A 163 16.13 -9.39 -6.33
CA THR A 163 15.83 -10.27 -7.45
C THR A 163 14.81 -9.65 -8.42
N PHE A 164 13.75 -9.04 -7.90
CA PHE A 164 12.75 -8.36 -8.74
C PHE A 164 13.37 -7.27 -9.63
N ILE A 165 14.21 -6.41 -9.06
CA ILE A 165 14.88 -5.33 -9.81
C ILE A 165 15.84 -5.91 -10.85
N SER A 166 16.60 -6.94 -10.51
CA SER A 166 17.54 -7.57 -11.45
C SER A 166 16.82 -8.17 -12.66
N GLN A 167 15.66 -8.80 -12.45
CA GLN A 167 14.87 -9.43 -13.51
C GLN A 167 13.99 -8.43 -14.28
N THR A 168 13.69 -7.27 -13.68
CA THR A 168 12.74 -6.29 -14.22
C THR A 168 13.29 -4.87 -14.17
N PRO A 169 14.34 -4.53 -14.95
CA PRO A 169 14.94 -3.19 -14.95
C PRO A 169 13.99 -2.08 -15.45
N ASN A 170 12.96 -2.43 -16.23
CA ASN A 170 11.87 -1.53 -16.65
C ASN A 170 10.58 -1.79 -15.85
N MET A 171 10.69 -1.93 -14.52
CA MET A 171 9.55 -2.28 -13.66
C MET A 171 8.36 -1.32 -13.76
N MET A 172 8.61 -0.02 -13.96
CA MET A 172 7.52 0.95 -14.01
C MET A 172 6.58 0.66 -15.18
N ASP A 173 7.10 0.40 -16.37
CA ASP A 173 6.29 0.13 -17.56
C ASP A 173 5.44 -1.13 -17.37
N ARG A 174 6.06 -2.21 -16.86
CA ARG A 174 5.37 -3.48 -16.54
C ARG A 174 4.22 -3.30 -15.56
N ILE A 175 4.37 -2.39 -14.61
CA ILE A 175 3.38 -2.12 -13.57
C ILE A 175 2.23 -1.27 -14.08
N LEU A 176 2.52 -0.30 -14.95
CA LEU A 176 1.50 0.51 -15.61
C LEU A 176 0.61 -0.31 -16.57
N GLU A 177 1.07 -1.49 -16.97
CA GLU A 177 0.32 -2.42 -17.81
C GLU A 177 -0.64 -3.33 -17.03
N CYS A 178 -0.40 -3.57 -15.74
CA CYS A 178 -1.25 -4.45 -14.92
C CYS A 178 -2.70 -3.94 -14.82
N ARG A 179 -3.65 -4.86 -14.92
CA ARG A 179 -5.10 -4.61 -14.83
C ARG A 179 -5.79 -5.53 -13.83
N THR A 180 -5.19 -6.68 -13.52
CA THR A 180 -5.77 -7.68 -12.62
C THR A 180 -4.86 -8.03 -11.45
N ALA A 181 -5.44 -8.50 -10.35
CA ALA A 181 -4.75 -9.06 -9.21
C ALA A 181 -3.81 -10.20 -9.63
N LYS A 182 -4.21 -11.03 -10.60
CA LYS A 182 -3.40 -12.12 -11.15
C LYS A 182 -2.14 -11.61 -11.83
N GLU A 183 -2.22 -10.54 -12.62
CA GLU A 183 -1.04 -9.94 -13.26
C GLU A 183 -0.09 -9.35 -12.23
N VAL A 184 -0.62 -8.66 -11.21
CA VAL A 184 0.19 -8.15 -10.09
C VAL A 184 0.88 -9.30 -9.36
N ASN A 185 0.16 -10.39 -9.07
CA ASN A 185 0.74 -11.57 -8.44
C ASN A 185 1.88 -12.15 -9.26
N ASN A 186 1.67 -12.35 -10.55
CA ASN A 186 2.68 -12.92 -11.45
C ASN A 186 3.92 -12.02 -11.53
N LEU A 187 3.72 -10.70 -11.56
CA LEU A 187 4.81 -9.74 -11.61
C LEU A 187 5.70 -9.79 -10.36
N PHE A 188 5.10 -9.92 -9.18
CA PHE A 188 5.82 -9.99 -7.90
C PHE A 188 6.14 -11.42 -7.45
N ALA A 189 5.86 -12.44 -8.26
CA ALA A 189 6.12 -13.86 -7.97
C ALA A 189 7.61 -14.25 -8.16
N VAL A 190 8.52 -13.34 -7.82
CA VAL A 190 9.96 -13.59 -7.92
C VAL A 190 10.45 -14.51 -6.82
N GLU A 191 11.39 -15.37 -7.17
CA GLU A 191 12.11 -16.20 -6.20
C GLU A 191 13.28 -15.42 -5.61
N THR A 192 13.60 -15.68 -4.34
CA THR A 192 14.83 -15.15 -3.73
C THR A 192 16.05 -15.89 -4.25
N GLN A 193 17.25 -15.34 -4.01
CA GLN A 193 18.49 -16.07 -4.26
C GLN A 193 18.54 -17.41 -3.49
N PRO A 194 19.28 -18.43 -3.98
CA PRO A 194 19.30 -19.77 -3.39
C PRO A 194 19.60 -19.81 -1.89
N TYR A 195 20.47 -18.93 -1.39
CA TYR A 195 20.80 -18.80 0.03
C TYR A 195 19.55 -18.61 0.91
N TRP A 196 18.62 -17.77 0.45
CA TRP A 196 17.40 -17.44 1.16
C TRP A 196 16.36 -18.55 1.09
N LEU A 197 16.54 -19.63 0.32
CA LEU A 197 15.62 -20.77 0.38
C LEU A 197 15.69 -21.50 1.72
N THR A 198 16.86 -21.46 2.37
CA THR A 198 17.12 -22.09 3.68
C THR A 198 17.34 -21.09 4.81
N HIS A 199 17.21 -19.79 4.57
CA HIS A 199 17.41 -18.75 5.59
C HIS A 199 16.27 -17.72 5.58
N TYR A 200 15.75 -17.37 6.76
CA TYR A 200 14.87 -16.19 6.94
C TYR A 200 15.65 -14.97 7.42
N ILE A 201 16.66 -15.25 8.24
CA ILE A 201 17.70 -14.33 8.68
C ILE A 201 19.05 -15.02 8.47
N PRO A 202 20.13 -14.27 8.29
CA PRO A 202 21.43 -14.87 8.04
C PRO A 202 21.94 -15.77 9.16
N ALA A 203 22.76 -16.77 8.79
CA ALA A 203 23.37 -17.75 9.70
C ALA A 203 22.39 -18.55 10.59
N SER A 204 21.08 -18.48 10.32
CA SER A 204 20.04 -19.28 10.97
C SER A 204 19.31 -20.10 9.92
N SER A 205 19.66 -21.37 9.83
CA SER A 205 19.06 -22.27 8.85
C SER A 205 17.60 -22.59 9.19
N SER A 206 16.84 -22.88 8.14
CA SER A 206 15.47 -23.35 8.15
C SER A 206 15.35 -24.50 7.15
N PRO A 207 14.29 -25.32 7.23
CA PRO A 207 13.90 -26.18 6.12
C PRO A 207 13.83 -25.38 4.81
N LYS A 208 14.19 -26.03 3.70
CA LYS A 208 14.16 -25.42 2.38
C LYS A 208 12.72 -25.11 2.00
N VAL A 209 12.42 -23.84 1.79
CA VAL A 209 11.10 -23.36 1.37
C VAL A 209 11.28 -22.25 0.35
N ASN A 210 10.42 -22.22 -0.66
CA ASN A 210 10.39 -21.13 -1.62
C ASN A 210 9.78 -19.88 -0.96
N LYS A 211 10.63 -18.91 -0.62
CA LYS A 211 10.23 -17.70 0.10
C LYS A 211 9.71 -16.64 -0.88
N ARG A 212 8.56 -16.90 -1.50
CA ARG A 212 7.88 -15.94 -2.40
C ARG A 212 7.00 -14.96 -1.63
N MET A 213 6.66 -13.84 -2.26
CA MET A 213 5.59 -12.98 -1.75
C MET A 213 4.24 -13.70 -1.89
N GLY A 214 3.56 -13.93 -0.77
CA GLY A 214 2.23 -14.53 -0.77
C GLY A 214 1.12 -13.56 -1.22
N GLN A 215 -0.05 -14.10 -1.52
CA GLN A 215 -1.21 -13.39 -2.07
C GLN A 215 -1.59 -12.12 -1.30
N THR A 216 -1.56 -12.16 0.04
CA THR A 216 -1.87 -10.99 0.86
C THR A 216 -0.88 -9.84 0.61
N LYS A 217 0.41 -10.15 0.44
CA LYS A 217 1.45 -9.13 0.22
C LYS A 217 1.38 -8.57 -1.20
N THR A 218 1.14 -9.41 -2.19
CA THR A 218 0.98 -8.97 -3.59
C THR A 218 -0.30 -8.16 -3.77
N ASN A 219 -1.40 -8.49 -3.09
CA ASN A 219 -2.60 -7.64 -3.03
C ASN A 219 -2.27 -6.26 -2.42
N LEU A 220 -1.52 -6.22 -1.31
CA LEU A 220 -1.11 -4.94 -0.72
C LEU A 220 -0.26 -4.09 -1.67
N LEU A 221 0.61 -4.72 -2.48
CA LEU A 221 1.35 -4.04 -3.55
C LEU A 221 0.41 -3.58 -4.67
N GLY A 222 -0.55 -4.41 -5.09
CA GLY A 222 -1.57 -4.02 -6.08
C GLY A 222 -2.33 -2.76 -5.66
N ILE A 223 -2.77 -2.71 -4.40
CA ILE A 223 -3.58 -1.63 -3.86
C ILE A 223 -2.78 -0.35 -3.59
N ASN A 224 -1.64 -0.48 -2.90
CA ASN A 224 -0.89 0.68 -2.37
C ASN A 224 0.27 1.13 -3.25
N LEU A 225 0.68 0.31 -4.22
CA LEU A 225 1.74 0.63 -5.17
C LEU A 225 1.20 0.72 -6.59
N VAL A 226 0.71 -0.39 -7.17
CA VAL A 226 0.34 -0.45 -8.59
C VAL A 226 -0.79 0.51 -8.93
N ALA A 227 -1.95 0.37 -8.27
CA ALA A 227 -3.10 1.23 -8.52
C ALA A 227 -2.80 2.71 -8.24
N GLN A 228 -2.07 3.01 -7.16
CA GLN A 228 -1.74 4.40 -6.82
C GLN A 228 -0.79 5.03 -7.83
N MET A 229 0.21 4.28 -8.31
CA MET A 229 1.15 4.78 -9.33
C MET A 229 0.48 4.93 -10.69
N GLN A 230 -0.42 4.01 -11.08
CA GLN A 230 -1.23 4.15 -12.29
C GLN A 230 -2.11 5.39 -12.25
N PHE A 231 -2.79 5.63 -11.12
CA PHE A 231 -3.63 6.80 -10.93
C PHE A 231 -2.82 8.10 -10.94
N ALA A 232 -1.71 8.15 -10.20
CA ALA A 232 -0.87 9.34 -10.09
C ALA A 232 -0.19 9.68 -11.43
N TYR A 233 0.43 8.69 -12.08
CA TYR A 233 1.07 8.89 -13.38
C TYR A 233 0.03 9.23 -14.46
N GLY A 234 -1.11 8.53 -14.47
CA GLY A 234 -2.23 8.84 -15.36
C GLY A 234 -2.75 10.26 -15.19
N SER A 235 -2.89 10.73 -13.96
CA SER A 235 -3.29 12.12 -13.67
C SER A 235 -2.23 13.12 -14.14
N TYR A 236 -0.95 12.81 -13.94
CA TYR A 236 0.16 13.68 -14.36
C TYR A 236 0.23 13.87 -15.88
N ILE A 237 -0.02 12.81 -16.67
CA ILE A 237 0.00 12.87 -18.15
C ILE A 237 -1.40 13.03 -18.77
N SER A 238 -2.44 13.28 -17.96
CA SER A 238 -3.84 13.37 -18.41
C SER A 238 -4.33 12.12 -19.18
N SER A 239 -3.90 10.93 -18.77
CA SER A 239 -4.32 9.64 -19.33
C SER A 239 -5.47 9.02 -18.54
N GLU A 240 -6.70 9.17 -19.06
CA GLU A 240 -7.89 8.51 -18.52
C GLU A 240 -7.82 6.98 -18.57
N ILE A 241 -7.08 6.43 -19.54
CA ILE A 241 -6.86 4.98 -19.65
C ILE A 241 -6.11 4.47 -18.42
N LEU A 242 -5.04 5.15 -17.98
CA LEU A 242 -4.28 4.73 -16.80
C LEU A 242 -5.10 4.91 -15.51
N ARG A 243 -5.84 6.02 -15.39
CA ARG A 243 -6.72 6.24 -14.23
C ARG A 243 -7.80 5.17 -14.14
N SER A 244 -8.40 4.79 -15.27
CA SER A 244 -9.39 3.70 -15.33
C SER A 244 -8.78 2.33 -15.00
N ARG A 245 -7.53 2.06 -15.41
CA ARG A 245 -6.83 0.82 -15.02
C ARG A 245 -6.63 0.73 -13.51
N ALA A 246 -6.27 1.83 -12.86
CA ALA A 246 -6.12 1.87 -11.41
C ALA A 246 -7.42 1.46 -10.69
N LEU A 247 -8.56 1.97 -11.18
CA LEU A 247 -9.88 1.65 -10.63
C LEU A 247 -10.24 0.19 -10.88
N ALA A 248 -10.10 -0.29 -12.12
CA ALA A 248 -10.38 -1.67 -12.48
C ALA A 248 -9.54 -2.65 -11.65
N LEU A 249 -8.27 -2.33 -11.40
CA LEU A 249 -7.41 -3.15 -10.54
C LEU A 249 -7.89 -3.17 -9.08
N LEU A 250 -8.35 -2.03 -8.55
CA LEU A 250 -8.91 -1.98 -7.19
C LEU A 250 -10.25 -2.71 -7.09
N GLU A 251 -11.03 -2.76 -8.16
CA GLU A 251 -12.29 -3.53 -8.22
C GLU A 251 -12.02 -5.04 -8.33
N ASP A 252 -10.95 -5.46 -9.01
CA ASP A 252 -10.57 -6.87 -9.19
C ASP A 252 -9.91 -7.48 -7.95
N ILE A 253 -9.12 -6.70 -7.19
CA ILE A 253 -8.49 -7.19 -5.96
C ILE A 253 -9.54 -7.35 -4.85
N PRO A 254 -9.55 -8.47 -4.09
CA PRO A 254 -10.44 -8.63 -2.93
C PRO A 254 -10.25 -7.54 -1.87
N ALA A 255 -11.32 -7.25 -1.11
CA ALA A 255 -11.28 -6.30 -0.01
C ALA A 255 -10.15 -6.59 0.99
N GLU A 256 -9.50 -5.53 1.48
CA GLU A 256 -8.44 -5.67 2.48
C GLU A 256 -8.97 -6.26 3.79
N GLU A 257 -8.22 -7.19 4.36
CA GLU A 257 -8.53 -7.77 5.66
C GLU A 257 -7.74 -7.08 6.78
N ASN A 258 -8.39 -6.14 7.46
CA ASN A 258 -7.84 -5.49 8.64
C ASN A 258 -8.94 -5.20 9.68
N SER A 259 -8.55 -4.77 10.88
CA SER A 259 -9.50 -4.53 11.98
C SER A 259 -10.56 -3.48 11.64
N ILE A 260 -10.20 -2.45 10.87
CA ILE A 260 -11.13 -1.39 10.46
C ILE A 260 -12.20 -1.95 9.51
N ILE A 261 -11.79 -2.71 8.49
CA ILE A 261 -12.72 -3.33 7.55
C ILE A 261 -13.57 -4.40 8.24
N LYS A 262 -13.01 -5.18 9.17
CA LYS A 262 -13.78 -6.11 10.01
C LYS A 262 -14.87 -5.39 10.81
N GLN A 263 -14.56 -4.22 11.37
CA GLN A 263 -15.53 -3.41 12.11
C GLN A 263 -16.60 -2.81 11.19
N TRP A 264 -16.26 -2.36 9.98
CA TRP A 264 -17.29 -1.97 9.00
C TRP A 264 -18.18 -3.15 8.63
N ASN A 265 -17.58 -4.32 8.40
CA ASN A 265 -18.30 -5.51 8.00
C ASN A 265 -19.19 -6.11 9.11
N SER A 266 -19.08 -5.65 10.36
CA SER A 266 -20.00 -6.07 11.43
C SER A 266 -21.43 -5.55 11.23
N TYR A 267 -21.63 -4.54 10.37
CA TYR A 267 -22.96 -4.04 10.00
C TYR A 267 -23.57 -4.80 8.81
N GLY A 268 -22.82 -5.71 8.18
CA GLY A 268 -23.14 -6.39 6.93
C GLY A 268 -21.91 -6.44 6.01
N LYS A 269 -21.92 -7.26 4.95
CA LYS A 269 -20.78 -7.35 4.02
C LYS A 269 -20.67 -6.08 3.17
N LEU A 270 -20.00 -5.06 3.73
CA LEU A 270 -19.88 -3.73 3.15
C LEU A 270 -18.72 -3.57 2.17
N ALA A 271 -17.66 -4.38 2.30
CA ALA A 271 -16.53 -4.36 1.39
C ALA A 271 -16.43 -5.68 0.61
N ASN A 272 -16.50 -5.62 -0.71
CA ASN A 272 -16.32 -6.78 -1.60
C ASN A 272 -14.99 -6.72 -2.34
N SER A 273 -14.57 -5.52 -2.74
CA SER A 273 -13.30 -5.27 -3.45
C SER A 273 -12.36 -4.37 -2.65
N ALA A 274 -11.12 -4.26 -3.12
CA ALA A 274 -10.16 -3.32 -2.58
C ALA A 274 -10.67 -1.89 -2.73
N PHE A 275 -11.36 -1.55 -3.83
CA PHE A 275 -12.00 -0.25 -4.03
C PHE A 275 -12.96 0.10 -2.89
N ASP A 276 -13.86 -0.82 -2.53
CA ASP A 276 -14.79 -0.64 -1.42
C ASP A 276 -14.04 -0.44 -0.09
N SER A 277 -13.06 -1.29 0.19
CA SER A 277 -12.28 -1.20 1.42
C SER A 277 -11.49 0.10 1.51
N GLN A 278 -10.96 0.60 0.38
CA GLN A 278 -10.26 1.87 0.29
C GLN A 278 -11.23 3.04 0.56
N ALA A 279 -12.45 3.02 0.02
CA ALA A 279 -13.48 4.02 0.34
C ALA A 279 -13.84 4.01 1.84
N LEU A 280 -14.04 2.84 2.44
CA LEU A 280 -14.32 2.72 3.87
C LEU A 280 -13.15 3.16 4.77
N LEU A 281 -11.91 2.90 4.35
CA LEU A 281 -10.72 3.40 5.05
C LEU A 281 -10.63 4.92 4.97
N GLN A 282 -11.00 5.53 3.85
CA GLN A 282 -11.09 7.00 3.75
C GLN A 282 -12.16 7.57 4.68
N LEU A 283 -13.35 6.96 4.76
CA LEU A 283 -14.35 7.33 5.75
C LEU A 283 -13.80 7.23 7.17
N ALA A 284 -13.13 6.13 7.50
CA ALA A 284 -12.59 5.88 8.82
C ALA A 284 -11.58 6.97 9.24
N PHE A 285 -10.53 7.15 8.43
CA PHE A 285 -9.39 7.99 8.79
C PHE A 285 -9.63 9.49 8.61
N GLU A 286 -10.36 9.92 7.59
CA GLU A 286 -10.49 11.35 7.28
C GLU A 286 -11.74 11.99 7.90
N TYR A 287 -12.71 11.16 8.34
CA TYR A 287 -13.97 11.64 8.90
C TYR A 287 -14.32 11.02 10.25
N CYS A 288 -14.34 9.70 10.38
CA CYS A 288 -14.87 9.03 11.56
C CYS A 288 -13.99 9.21 12.79
N HIS A 289 -12.67 9.04 12.66
CA HIS A 289 -11.73 9.19 13.78
C HIS A 289 -11.76 10.59 14.38
N ASP A 290 -11.84 11.62 13.53
CA ASP A 290 -11.90 13.02 13.94
C ASP A 290 -13.34 13.55 14.14
N LYS A 291 -14.35 12.68 14.06
CA LYS A 291 -15.78 13.01 14.22
C LYS A 291 -16.27 14.13 13.28
N ARG A 292 -15.69 14.27 12.09
CA ARG A 292 -16.04 15.25 11.04
C ARG A 292 -17.31 14.86 10.27
N CYS A 293 -18.35 14.41 10.97
CA CYS A 293 -19.60 13.97 10.34
C CYS A 293 -20.33 15.07 9.56
N GLU A 294 -20.07 16.35 9.83
CA GLU A 294 -20.70 17.47 9.11
C GLU A 294 -20.17 17.64 7.68
N GLU A 295 -18.94 17.19 7.45
CA GLU A 295 -18.28 17.23 6.14
C GLU A 295 -18.44 15.91 5.37
N CYS A 296 -18.73 14.81 6.08
CA CYS A 296 -18.85 13.49 5.50
C CYS A 296 -20.09 13.30 4.62
N VAL A 297 -19.89 12.81 3.39
CA VAL A 297 -20.95 12.53 2.41
C VAL A 297 -22.03 11.56 2.94
N VAL A 298 -21.62 10.54 3.71
CA VAL A 298 -22.56 9.54 4.26
C VAL A 298 -23.50 10.18 5.27
N ALA A 299 -22.94 10.95 6.21
CA ALA A 299 -23.71 11.62 7.25
C ALA A 299 -24.66 12.68 6.69
N ARG A 300 -24.23 13.44 5.66
CA ARG A 300 -25.10 14.38 4.93
C ARG A 300 -26.29 13.68 4.30
N ARG A 301 -26.08 12.51 3.67
CA ARG A 301 -27.17 11.70 3.07
C ARG A 301 -28.15 11.18 4.13
N ILE A 302 -27.66 10.66 5.26
CA ILE A 302 -28.51 10.21 6.38
C ILE A 302 -29.45 11.34 6.82
N ILE A 303 -28.91 12.54 6.98
CA ILE A 303 -29.67 13.69 7.49
C ILE A 303 -30.65 14.23 6.46
N ALA A 304 -30.26 14.26 5.19
CA ALA A 304 -31.17 14.60 4.10
C ALA A 304 -32.36 13.63 4.02
N GLN A 305 -32.12 12.32 4.21
CA GLN A 305 -33.20 11.32 4.23
C GLN A 305 -34.14 11.51 5.41
N GLN A 306 -33.60 11.77 6.60
CA GLN A 306 -34.41 12.02 7.80
C GLN A 306 -35.30 13.25 7.63
N LYS A 307 -34.75 14.38 7.16
CA LYS A 307 -35.54 15.60 6.90
C LYS A 307 -36.66 15.37 5.88
N ARG A 308 -36.43 14.52 4.87
CA ARG A 308 -37.47 14.13 3.90
C ARG A 308 -38.56 13.27 4.53
N ALA A 309 -38.21 12.39 5.46
CA ALA A 309 -39.17 11.56 6.19
C ALA A 309 -40.06 12.40 7.13
N GLU A 310 -39.46 13.33 7.88
CA GLU A 310 -40.17 14.27 8.77
C GLU A 310 -41.21 15.08 7.99
N ARG A 311 -40.83 15.72 6.88
CA ARG A 311 -41.75 16.47 6.01
C ARG A 311 -42.89 15.63 5.43
N ARG A 312 -42.65 14.35 5.15
CA ARG A 312 -43.70 13.43 4.66
C ARG A 312 -44.67 13.04 5.78
N GLY A 313 -44.17 12.86 7.01
CA GLY A 313 -45.00 12.59 8.17
C GLY A 313 -45.90 13.76 8.53
N GLU A 314 -45.36 14.98 8.50
CA GLU A 314 -46.12 16.22 8.73
C GLU A 314 -47.27 16.38 7.73
N ARG A 315 -47.01 16.21 6.43
CA ARG A 315 -48.04 16.28 5.38
C ARG A 315 -49.15 15.24 5.55
N LYS A 316 -48.79 13.99 5.86
CA LYS A 316 -49.79 12.94 6.13
C LYS A 316 -50.63 13.22 7.38
N GLY A 317 -50.02 13.83 8.40
CA GLY A 317 -50.73 14.25 9.61
C GLY A 317 -51.67 15.44 9.40
N GLU A 318 -51.33 16.36 8.48
CA GLU A 318 -52.21 17.45 8.06
C GLU A 318 -53.36 16.97 7.19
N GLU A 319 -53.13 16.02 6.27
CA GLU A 319 -54.16 15.40 5.45
C GLU A 319 -55.14 14.55 6.28
N ALA A 320 -54.66 13.85 7.31
CA ALA A 320 -55.52 13.05 8.20
C ALA A 320 -56.35 13.88 9.19
N LYS A 321 -56.07 15.18 9.32
CA LYS A 321 -56.81 16.12 10.17
C LYS A 321 -57.88 16.92 9.40
N ARG A 322 -57.93 16.77 8.08
CA ARG A 322 -58.95 17.36 7.20
C ARG A 322 -60.04 16.35 6.90
#